data_AF-A0A2N1MRB7-F1
#
_entry.id   AF-A0A2N1MRB7-F1
#
_cell.length_a   1.000
_cell.length_b   1.000
_cell.length_c   1.000
_cell.angle_alpha   90.00
_cell.angle_beta   90.00
_cell.angle_gamma   90.00
#
_symmetry.space_group_name_H-M   'P 1'
#
loop_
_entity.id
_entity.type
_entity.pdbx_description
1 polymer ?
#
loop_
_entity_poly.entity_id
_entity_poly.type
_entity_poly.pdbx_seq_one_letter_code
_entity_poly.pdbx_strand_id
1 'polypeptide(L)'
;MLKLNKDVIFLILEELQDDNKSLYSCLLVNRTWCETTVPILWKNPARQYYSTNNAYNILLNVILLHLSEESRNNLKYQGINLFMKPYQRPLFNYI
;
A
#
# COMPACT_ATOMS: atom_id res chain seq x y z
N MET A 1 11.24 -23.74 -8.22
CA MET A 1 9.82 -23.30 -8.35
C MET A 1 9.57 -22.93 -9.80
N LEU A 2 8.42 -23.35 -10.35
CA LEU A 2 7.99 -22.92 -11.68
C LEU A 2 7.77 -21.40 -11.67
N LYS A 3 8.38 -20.69 -12.62
CA LYS A 3 8.24 -19.24 -12.76
C LYS A 3 6.99 -18.97 -13.59
N LEU A 4 5.86 -18.76 -12.93
CA LEU A 4 4.67 -18.25 -13.61
C LEU A 4 4.95 -16.85 -14.17
N ASN A 5 4.37 -16.56 -15.34
CA ASN A 5 4.35 -15.21 -15.89
C ASN A 5 3.57 -14.28 -14.93
N LYS A 6 4.05 -13.05 -14.74
CA LYS A 6 3.38 -11.99 -13.99
C LYS A 6 1.94 -11.79 -14.47
N ASP A 7 1.68 -11.91 -15.77
CA ASP A 7 0.33 -11.74 -16.34
C ASP A 7 -0.65 -12.80 -15.81
N VAL A 8 -0.19 -14.05 -15.71
CA VAL A 8 -1.02 -15.14 -15.18
C VAL A 8 -1.23 -14.98 -13.67
N ILE A 9 -0.18 -14.56 -12.95
CA ILE A 9 -0.29 -14.25 -11.51
C ILE A 9 -1.30 -13.12 -11.29
N PHE A 10 -1.26 -12.08 -12.13
CA PHE A 10 -2.20 -10.97 -12.05
C PHE A 10 -3.65 -11.42 -12.22
N LEU A 11 -3.95 -12.25 -13.23
CA LEU A 11 -5.29 -12.82 -13.42
C LEU A 11 -5.77 -13.62 -12.22
N ILE A 12 -4.90 -14.46 -11.61
CA ILE A 12 -5.25 -15.20 -10.40
C ILE A 12 -5.56 -14.24 -9.24
N LEU A 13 -4.78 -13.16 -9.09
CA LEU A 13 -4.97 -12.20 -8.02
C LEU A 13 -6.20 -11.31 -8.21
N GLU A 14 -6.63 -11.05 -9.46
CA GLU A 14 -7.89 -10.36 -9.74
C GLU A 14 -9.10 -11.13 -9.21
N GLU A 15 -9.12 -12.45 -9.38
CA GLU A 15 -10.17 -13.31 -8.81
C GLU A 15 -10.18 -13.28 -7.27
N LEU A 16 -9.04 -12.94 -6.65
CA LEU A 16 -8.88 -12.83 -5.20
C LEU A 16 -9.02 -11.38 -4.69
N GLN A 17 -9.40 -10.41 -5.53
CA GLN A 17 -9.40 -8.98 -5.16
C GLN A 17 -10.27 -8.63 -3.94
N ASP A 18 -11.28 -9.44 -3.66
CA ASP A 18 -12.19 -9.27 -2.52
C ASP A 18 -11.76 -10.09 -1.28
N ASP A 19 -10.81 -11.02 -1.42
CA ASP A 19 -10.27 -11.85 -0.34
C ASP A 19 -8.87 -11.37 0.08
N ASN A 20 -8.87 -10.33 0.93
CA ASN A 20 -7.66 -9.76 1.47
C ASN A 20 -6.77 -10.77 2.20
N LYS A 21 -7.34 -11.81 2.85
CA LYS A 21 -6.54 -12.80 3.58
C LYS A 21 -5.71 -13.65 2.62
N SER A 22 -6.31 -14.04 1.50
CA SER A 22 -5.61 -14.75 0.44
C SER A 22 -4.55 -13.86 -0.23
N LEU A 23 -4.89 -12.59 -0.53
CA LEU A 23 -3.91 -11.64 -1.06
C LEU A 23 -2.71 -11.44 -0.12
N TYR A 24 -2.91 -11.30 1.19
CA TYR A 24 -1.79 -11.21 2.14
C TYR A 24 -0.92 -12.48 2.15
N SER A 25 -1.53 -13.65 1.97
CA SER A 25 -0.79 -14.91 1.86
C SER A 25 0.04 -14.95 0.57
N CYS A 26 -0.48 -14.42 -0.54
CA CYS A 26 0.22 -14.30 -1.82
C CYS A 26 1.51 -13.45 -1.74
N LEU A 27 1.54 -12.42 -0.88
CA LEU A 27 2.75 -11.60 -0.66
C LEU A 27 3.95 -12.41 -0.17
N LEU A 28 3.70 -13.51 0.54
CA LEU A 28 4.74 -14.32 1.19
C LEU A 28 5.27 -15.45 0.31
N VAL A 29 4.69 -15.66 -0.87
CA VAL A 29 5.05 -16.78 -1.75
C VAL A 29 6.44 -16.60 -2.35
N ASN A 30 6.68 -15.48 -3.03
CA ASN A 30 7.99 -15.07 -3.54
C ASN A 30 7.95 -13.61 -4.01
N ARG A 31 9.10 -13.09 -4.44
CA ARG A 31 9.25 -11.70 -4.93
C ARG A 31 8.30 -11.35 -6.07
N THR A 32 8.10 -12.25 -7.05
CA THR A 32 7.22 -11.98 -8.20
C THR A 32 5.77 -11.82 -7.75
N TRP A 33 5.28 -12.72 -6.89
CA TRP A 33 3.93 -12.64 -6.33
C TRP A 33 3.76 -11.40 -5.47
N CYS A 34 4.76 -11.09 -4.65
CA CYS A 34 4.75 -9.88 -3.81
C CYS A 34 4.63 -8.61 -4.66
N GLU A 35 5.49 -8.43 -5.66
CA GLU A 35 5.46 -7.27 -6.57
C GLU A 35 4.13 -7.13 -7.32
N THR A 36 3.49 -8.24 -7.72
CA THR A 36 2.20 -8.20 -8.45
C THR A 36 1.01 -7.98 -7.52
N THR A 37 1.07 -8.47 -6.28
CA THR A 37 -0.04 -8.38 -5.32
C THR A 37 -0.15 -7.00 -4.68
N VAL A 38 0.98 -6.33 -4.43
CA VAL A 38 1.00 -5.02 -3.78
C VAL A 38 0.10 -3.98 -4.49
N PRO A 39 0.17 -3.79 -5.82
CA PRO A 39 -0.71 -2.86 -6.53
C PRO A 39 -2.21 -3.18 -6.37
N ILE A 40 -2.57 -4.47 -6.30
CA ILE A 40 -3.97 -4.91 -6.16
C ILE A 40 -4.49 -4.56 -4.76
N LEU A 41 -3.71 -4.87 -3.72
CA LEU A 41 -4.02 -4.47 -2.34
C LEU A 41 -4.10 -2.95 -2.19
N TRP A 42 -3.22 -2.21 -2.88
CA TRP A 42 -3.14 -0.75 -2.75
C TRP A 42 -4.12 0.01 -3.65
N LYS A 43 -4.90 -0.68 -4.50
CA LYS A 43 -5.94 -0.06 -5.34
C LYS A 43 -7.04 0.62 -4.50
N ASN A 44 -7.37 0.05 -3.34
CA ASN A 44 -8.30 0.67 -2.39
C ASN A 44 -7.88 0.35 -0.95
N PRO A 45 -6.92 1.11 -0.39
CA PRO A 45 -6.38 0.84 0.94
C PRO A 45 -7.44 1.08 2.03
N ALA A 46 -8.36 2.02 1.82
CA ALA A 46 -9.44 2.31 2.78
C ALA A 46 -10.35 1.10 3.00
N ARG A 47 -10.50 0.23 1.98
CA ARG A 47 -11.32 -0.98 2.08
C ARG A 47 -10.80 -1.99 3.13
N GLN A 48 -9.52 -1.91 3.46
CA GLN A 48 -8.87 -2.82 4.41
C GLN A 48 -8.97 -2.35 5.86
N TYR A 49 -9.19 -1.06 6.10
CA TYR A 49 -9.03 -0.44 7.43
C TYR A 49 -10.33 0.04 8.08
N TYR A 50 -11.47 -0.57 7.74
CA TYR A 50 -12.79 -0.18 8.27
C TYR A 50 -12.96 -0.32 9.80
N SER A 51 -12.07 -1.01 10.52
CA SER A 51 -12.33 -1.36 11.92
C SER A 51 -11.77 -0.41 12.98
N THR A 52 -10.82 0.48 12.70
CA THR A 52 -10.33 1.42 13.75
C THR A 52 -9.86 2.76 13.19
N ASN A 53 -10.28 3.86 13.84
CA ASN A 53 -9.84 5.23 13.53
C ASN A 53 -8.30 5.36 13.52
N ASN A 54 -7.61 4.57 14.34
CA ASN A 54 -6.15 4.57 14.42
C ASN A 54 -5.46 4.04 13.15
N ALA A 55 -5.96 2.93 12.59
CA ALA A 55 -5.35 2.34 11.40
C ALA A 55 -5.49 3.24 10.16
N TYR A 56 -6.65 3.91 10.05
CA TYR A 56 -6.88 4.93 9.02
C TYR A 56 -5.90 6.12 9.16
N ASN A 57 -5.68 6.62 10.37
CA ASN A 57 -4.70 7.69 10.61
C ASN A 57 -3.27 7.26 10.26
N ILE A 58 -2.89 6.01 10.54
CA ILE A 58 -1.59 5.46 10.14
C ILE A 58 -1.46 5.44 8.62
N LEU A 59 -2.48 4.95 7.92
CA LEU A 59 -2.50 4.93 6.45
C LEU A 59 -2.34 6.34 5.86
N LEU A 60 -3.15 7.30 6.34
CA LEU A 60 -3.06 8.69 5.89
C LEU A 60 -1.67 9.26 6.14
N ASN A 61 -1.08 9.03 7.32
CA ASN A 61 0.27 9.49 7.62
C ASN A 61 1.30 8.93 6.63
N VAL A 62 1.21 7.64 6.27
CA VAL A 62 2.09 7.03 5.27
C VAL A 62 1.95 7.71 3.91
N ILE A 63 0.71 7.91 3.44
CA ILE A 63 0.44 8.59 2.17
C ILE A 63 1.01 10.02 2.21
N LEU A 64 0.72 10.78 3.25
CA LEU A 64 1.19 12.17 3.36
C LEU A 64 2.73 12.28 3.45
N LEU A 65 3.39 11.31 4.09
CA LEU A 65 4.85 11.28 4.16
C LEU A 65 5.51 11.03 2.79
N HIS A 66 4.86 10.27 1.90
CA HIS A 66 5.40 9.96 0.57
C HIS A 66 5.07 11.00 -0.51
N LEU A 67 4.28 12.04 -0.19
CA LEU A 67 4.06 13.16 -1.10
C LEU A 67 5.37 13.89 -1.45
N SER A 68 5.34 14.70 -2.52
CA SER A 68 6.47 15.56 -2.86
C SER A 68 6.76 16.55 -1.72
N GLU A 69 8.01 17.04 -1.66
CA GLU A 69 8.40 18.02 -0.66
C GLU A 69 7.55 19.30 -0.74
N GLU A 70 7.25 19.74 -1.96
CA GLU A 70 6.37 20.87 -2.22
C GLU A 70 4.97 20.66 -1.64
N SER A 71 4.34 19.51 -1.91
CA SER A 71 3.01 19.19 -1.39
C SER A 71 3.01 19.11 0.13
N ARG A 72 4.04 18.50 0.75
CA ARG A 72 4.16 18.47 2.22
C ARG A 72 4.32 19.86 2.82
N ASN A 73 5.08 20.74 2.18
CA ASN A 73 5.27 22.11 2.65
C ASN A 73 3.98 22.94 2.53
N ASN A 74 3.20 22.75 1.47
CA ASN A 74 1.89 23.36 1.33
C ASN A 74 0.93 22.90 2.45
N LEU A 75 0.87 21.59 2.72
CA LEU A 75 0.04 21.06 3.82
C LEU A 75 0.43 21.62 5.19
N LYS A 76 1.73 21.78 5.45
CA LYS A 76 2.23 22.43 6.67
C LYS A 76 1.76 23.89 6.77
N TYR A 77 1.80 24.64 5.66
CA TYR A 77 1.30 26.02 5.62
C TYR A 77 -0.20 26.11 5.92
N GLN A 78 -0.98 25.09 5.51
CA GLN A 78 -2.41 24.97 5.83
C GLN A 78 -2.68 24.47 7.27
N GLY A 79 -1.64 24.30 8.10
CA GLY A 79 -1.78 23.85 9.49
C GLY A 79 -1.91 22.33 9.67
N ILE A 80 -1.70 21.54 8.62
CA ILE A 80 -1.71 20.06 8.71
C ILE A 80 -0.33 19.60 9.17
N ASN A 81 -0.18 19.44 10.49
CA ASN A 81 1.04 18.92 11.08
C ASN A 81 1.15 17.40 10.90
N LEU A 82 2.05 16.98 10.01
CA LEU A 82 2.42 15.58 9.83
C LEU A 82 3.11 15.07 11.11
N PHE A 83 2.64 13.97 11.68
CA PHE A 83 3.30 13.31 12.80
C PHE A 83 4.68 12.80 12.33
N MET A 84 5.73 13.60 12.55
CA MET A 84 7.10 13.34 12.12
C MET A 84 7.70 12.15 12.89
N LYS A 85 7.38 10.93 12.48
CA LYS A 85 8.32 9.82 12.62
C LYS A 85 9.43 10.02 11.59
N PRO A 86 10.69 9.61 11.88
CA PRO A 86 11.76 9.69 10.91
C PRO A 86 11.36 8.93 9.64
N TYR A 87 11.47 9.61 8.50
CA TYR A 87 11.08 9.08 7.20
C TYR A 87 11.91 7.82 6.88
N GLN A 88 11.22 6.71 6.64
CA GLN A 88 11.83 5.51 6.05
C GLN A 88 11.27 5.33 4.66
N ARG A 89 12.16 5.16 3.67
CA ARG A 89 11.74 4.90 2.29
C ARG A 89 11.07 3.52 2.23
N PRO A 90 9.84 3.42 1.72
CA PRO A 90 9.13 2.16 1.63
C PRO A 90 9.75 1.28 0.55
N LEU A 91 9.55 -0.03 0.68
CA LEU A 91 10.04 -1.00 -0.30
C LEU A 91 9.37 -0.81 -1.68
N PHE A 92 8.10 -0.40 -1.69
CA PHE A 92 7.31 -0.18 -2.88
C PHE A 92 6.92 1.28 -3.03
N ASN A 93 6.72 1.71 -4.28
CA ASN A 93 6.09 3.00 -4.51
C ASN A 93 4.58 2.86 -4.31
N TYR A 94 4.11 3.32 -3.15
CA TYR A 94 2.71 3.29 -2.74
C TYR A 94 1.93 4.54 -3.19
N ILE A 95 2.57 5.46 -3.94
CA ILE A 95 2.02 6.72 -4.44
C ILE A 95 2.15 6.82 -5.96
#